data_AF-A0A6B3IGR2-F1
#
_entry.id   AF-A0A6B3IGR2-F1
#
_cell.length_a   1.000
_cell.length_b   1.000
_cell.length_c   1.000
_cell.angle_alpha   90.00
_cell.angle_beta   90.00
_cell.angle_gamma   90.00
#
_symmetry.space_group_name_H-M   'P 1'
#
loop_
_entity.id
_entity.type
_entity.pdbx_description
1 polymer ?
#
loop_
_entity_poly.entity_id
_entity_poly.type
_entity_poly.pdbx_seq_one_letter_code
_entity_poly.pdbx_strand_id
1 'polypeptide(L)'
;MVIAKEPVPGRVKTRLCPPFSHAEAAELAAAALADTLRTVLTLPARRRVLVLDGRPGPWVPPGVEVVPQSAGGLDERLAAAFGGCTGPALL
;
A
#
# COMPACT_ATOMS: atom_id res chain seq x y z
N MET A 1 3.38 -7.63 -5.03
CA MET A 1 3.69 -6.24 -4.67
C MET A 1 2.38 -5.59 -4.26
N VAL A 2 2.37 -4.62 -3.37
CA VAL A 2 1.17 -3.88 -2.99
C VAL A 2 1.47 -2.41 -3.18
N ILE A 3 0.55 -1.65 -3.79
CA ILE A 3 0.66 -0.20 -3.90
C ILE A 3 -0.37 0.44 -2.98
N ALA A 4 0.06 1.33 -2.08
CA ALA A 4 -0.85 1.96 -1.12
C ALA A 4 -0.38 3.36 -0.71
N LYS A 5 -1.29 4.13 -0.13
CA LYS A 5 -0.98 5.38 0.55
C LYS A 5 -0.91 5.15 2.04
N GLU A 6 -0.08 5.93 2.75
CA GLU A 6 -0.09 6.00 4.21
C GLU A 6 -1.54 6.27 4.69
N PRO A 7 -2.07 5.47 5.63
CA PRO A 7 -3.42 5.64 6.16
C PRO A 7 -3.58 6.90 7.02
N VAL A 8 -3.61 8.07 6.37
CA VAL A 8 -3.77 9.38 7.02
C VAL A 8 -5.20 9.88 6.80
N PRO A 9 -5.91 10.33 7.86
CA PRO A 9 -7.22 10.96 7.73
C PRO A 9 -7.24 12.04 6.65
N GLY A 10 -8.24 12.02 5.78
CA GLY A 10 -8.37 12.98 4.68
C GLY A 10 -7.51 12.70 3.44
N ARG A 11 -6.58 11.73 3.49
CA ARG A 11 -5.74 11.35 2.34
C ARG A 11 -6.13 10.00 1.71
N VAL A 12 -6.80 9.15 2.47
CA VAL A 12 -7.22 7.81 2.03
C VAL A 12 -8.73 7.64 2.17
N LYS A 13 -9.29 6.85 1.26
CA LYS A 13 -10.70 6.42 1.29
C LYS A 13 -11.70 7.57 1.51
N THR A 14 -11.40 8.76 1.02
CA THR A 14 -12.24 9.96 1.18
C THR A 14 -13.63 9.81 0.55
N ARG A 15 -13.78 8.93 -0.44
CA ARG A 15 -15.08 8.57 -1.03
C ARG A 15 -16.00 7.81 -0.07
N LEU A 16 -15.50 7.34 1.08
CA LEU A 16 -16.31 6.76 2.16
C LEU A 16 -16.83 7.82 3.14
N CYS A 17 -16.46 9.09 2.94
CA CYS A 17 -16.84 10.22 3.79
C CYS A 17 -17.81 11.13 3.02
N PRO A 18 -19.11 11.20 3.37
CA PRO A 18 -19.84 10.40 4.39
C PRO A 18 -20.18 8.97 3.94
N PRO A 19 -20.57 8.05 4.86
CA PRO A 19 -20.96 8.27 6.25
C PRO A 19 -19.83 8.25 7.28
N PHE A 20 -18.62 7.79 6.91
CA PHE A 20 -17.50 7.74 7.85
C PHE A 20 -16.88 9.13 8.03
N SER A 21 -16.36 9.39 9.22
CA SER A 21 -15.39 10.45 9.44
C SER A 21 -14.08 10.13 8.71
N HIS A 22 -13.26 11.16 8.48
CA HIS A 22 -11.94 10.98 7.90
C HIS A 22 -11.03 10.07 8.76
N ALA A 23 -11.21 10.08 10.09
CA ALA A 23 -10.47 9.22 11.01
C ALA A 23 -10.87 7.74 10.83
N GLU A 24 -12.17 7.44 10.87
CA GLU A 24 -12.69 6.08 10.67
C GLU A 24 -12.32 5.53 9.27
N ALA A 25 -12.37 6.36 8.22
CA ALA A 25 -11.96 5.96 6.89
C ALA A 25 -10.45 5.62 6.81
N ALA A 26 -9.61 6.32 7.58
CA ALA A 26 -8.19 6.01 7.68
C ALA A 26 -7.91 4.76 8.52
N GLU A 27 -8.63 4.55 9.61
CA GLU A 27 -8.55 3.33 10.41
C GLU A 27 -8.97 2.10 9.58
N LEU A 28 -10.05 2.21 8.83
CA LEU A 28 -10.49 1.16 7.91
C LEU A 28 -9.44 0.89 6.83
N ALA A 29 -8.84 1.94 6.26
CA ALA A 29 -7.76 1.78 5.29
C ALA A 29 -6.53 1.09 5.90
N ALA A 30 -6.16 1.42 7.14
CA ALA A 30 -5.06 0.79 7.86
C ALA A 30 -5.32 -0.69 8.11
N ALA A 31 -6.52 -1.05 8.59
CA ALA A 31 -6.92 -2.44 8.81
C ALA A 31 -6.90 -3.25 7.51
N ALA A 32 -7.51 -2.73 6.44
CA ALA A 32 -7.52 -3.40 5.14
C ALA A 32 -6.12 -3.60 4.57
N LEU A 33 -5.23 -2.61 4.73
CA LEU A 33 -3.84 -2.71 4.30
C LEU A 33 -3.07 -3.74 5.13
N ALA A 34 -3.22 -3.74 6.45
CA ALA A 34 -2.59 -4.73 7.33
C ALA A 34 -3.03 -6.17 6.98
N ASP A 35 -4.32 -6.37 6.72
CA ASP A 35 -4.86 -7.66 6.28
C ASP A 35 -4.30 -8.09 4.92
N THR A 36 -4.22 -7.15 3.97
CA THR A 36 -3.61 -7.41 2.66
C THR A 36 -2.16 -7.84 2.79
N LEU A 37 -1.37 -7.14 3.62
CA LEU A 37 0.05 -7.46 3.83
C LEU A 37 0.22 -8.82 4.53
N ARG A 38 -0.64 -9.14 5.50
CA ARG A 38 -0.64 -10.45 6.16
C ARG A 38 -0.95 -11.57 5.17
N THR A 39 -1.90 -11.38 4.27
CA THR A 39 -2.20 -12.34 3.20
C THR A 39 -1.03 -12.48 2.24
N VAL A 40 -0.42 -11.37 1.80
CA VAL A 40 0.75 -11.41 0.90
C VAL A 40 1.93 -12.15 1.53
N LEU A 41 2.08 -12.10 2.85
CA LEU A 41 3.10 -12.87 3.58
C LEU A 41 2.94 -14.39 3.43
N THR A 42 1.73 -14.91 3.22
CA THR A 42 1.48 -16.35 3.08
C THR A 42 1.67 -16.87 1.65
N LEU A 43 1.72 -15.99 0.65
CA LEU A 43 1.85 -16.36 -0.76
C LEU A 43 3.29 -16.82 -1.09
N PRO A 44 3.51 -17.71 -2.08
CA PRO A 44 4.83 -18.20 -2.47
C PRO A 44 5.62 -17.16 -3.30
N ALA A 45 5.85 -15.97 -2.74
CA ALA A 45 6.64 -14.90 -3.34
C ALA A 45 8.04 -14.83 -2.72
N ARG A 46 9.07 -14.67 -3.55
CA ARG A 46 10.46 -14.47 -3.08
C ARG A 46 10.64 -13.10 -2.43
N ARG A 47 9.94 -12.08 -2.94
CA ARG A 47 9.97 -10.69 -2.45
C ARG A 47 8.56 -10.17 -2.29
N ARG A 48 8.34 -9.39 -1.24
CA ARG A 48 7.04 -8.77 -0.91
C ARG A 48 7.31 -7.30 -0.71
N VAL A 49 6.89 -6.50 -1.69
CA VAL A 49 7.19 -5.08 -1.75
C VAL A 49 5.90 -4.29 -1.54
N LEU A 50 5.93 -3.31 -0.64
CA LEU A 50 4.92 -2.28 -0.47
C LEU A 50 5.46 -0.97 -1.08
N VAL A 51 4.85 -0.53 -2.17
CA VAL A 51 5.15 0.75 -2.81
C VAL A 51 4.25 1.81 -2.19
N LEU A 52 4.83 2.65 -1.34
CA LEU A 52 4.11 3.52 -0.41
C LEU A 52 4.21 5.00 -0.79
N ASP A 53 3.06 5.67 -0.90
CA ASP A 53 2.97 7.14 -0.85
C ASP A 53 2.75 7.58 0.60
N GLY A 54 3.79 8.14 1.21
CA GLY A 54 3.84 8.54 2.61
C GLY A 54 4.86 7.73 3.40
N ARG A 55 4.70 7.70 4.73
CA ARG A 55 5.65 7.05 5.64
C ARG A 55 5.15 5.69 6.12
N PRO A 56 6.03 4.68 6.23
CA PRO A 56 5.66 3.42 6.85
C PRO A 56 5.38 3.64 8.35
N GLY A 57 4.52 2.80 8.92
CA GLY A 57 4.22 2.81 10.35
C GLY A 57 4.21 1.41 10.95
N PRO A 58 3.85 1.27 12.24
CA PRO A 58 3.81 -0.01 12.95
C PRO A 58 2.90 -1.08 12.33
N TRP A 59 2.01 -0.69 11.42
CA TRP A 59 1.11 -1.56 10.67
C TRP A 59 1.80 -2.33 9.53
N VAL A 60 3.05 -2.00 9.19
CA VAL A 60 3.83 -2.78 8.22
C VAL A 60 4.47 -3.97 8.94
N PRO A 61 4.10 -5.22 8.61
CA PRO A 61 4.70 -6.38 9.24
C PRO A 61 6.16 -6.60 8.77
N PRO A 62 7.00 -7.24 9.58
CA PRO A 62 8.33 -7.64 9.14
C PRO A 62 8.26 -8.57 7.91
N GLY A 63 9.29 -8.54 7.07
CA GLY A 63 9.34 -9.32 5.84
C GLY A 63 8.65 -8.67 4.63
N VAL A 64 8.12 -7.45 4.80
CA VAL A 64 7.68 -6.57 3.70
C VAL A 64 8.72 -5.48 3.48
N GLU A 65 9.26 -5.41 2.27
CA GLU A 65 10.14 -4.34 1.83
C GLU A 65 9.30 -3.12 1.47
N VAL A 66 9.61 -1.94 2.02
CA VAL A 66 8.90 -0.70 1.72
C VAL A 66 9.75 0.15 0.78
N VAL A 67 9.17 0.55 -0.34
CA VAL A 67 9.79 1.47 -1.31
C VAL A 67 8.87 2.66 -1.55
N PRO A 68 9.42 3.87 -1.81
CA PRO A 68 8.60 5.04 -2.07
C PRO A 68 7.87 4.92 -3.42
N GLN A 69 6.63 5.43 -3.51
CA GLN A 69 5.98 5.66 -4.80
C GLN A 69 6.67 6.79 -5.57
N SER A 70 6.80 6.62 -6.89
CA SER A 70 7.22 7.71 -7.77
C SER A 70 6.16 8.82 -7.81
N ALA A 71 6.55 10.01 -8.25
CA ALA A 71 5.59 11.02 -8.64
C ALA A 71 4.78 10.57 -9.88
N GLY A 72 3.73 11.32 -10.20
CA GLY A 72 3.01 11.17 -11.45
C GLY A 72 1.63 10.51 -11.35
N GLY A 73 1.10 10.16 -12.53
CA GLY A 73 -0.18 9.47 -12.70
C GLY A 73 -0.20 8.09 -12.03
N LEU A 74 -1.37 7.45 -11.99
CA LEU A 74 -1.44 6.08 -11.47
C LEU A 74 -0.67 5.11 -12.39
N ASP A 75 -0.83 5.26 -13.69
CA ASP A 75 -0.13 4.55 -14.75
C ASP A 75 1.39 4.68 -14.62
N GLU A 76 1.90 5.90 -14.47
CA GLU A 76 3.35 6.14 -14.30
C GLU A 76 3.88 5.48 -13.03
N ARG A 77 3.13 5.57 -11.92
CA ARG A 77 3.49 4.93 -10.66
C ARG A 77 3.48 3.41 -10.73
N LEU A 78 2.52 2.83 -11.44
CA LEU A 78 2.47 1.39 -11.68
C LEU A 78 3.65 0.95 -12.55
N ALA A 79 3.94 1.67 -13.64
CA ALA A 79 5.08 1.38 -14.50
C ALA A 79 6.40 1.46 -13.72
N ALA A 80 6.60 2.49 -12.89
CA ALA A 80 7.79 2.61 -12.03
C ALA A 80 7.88 1.47 -11.01
N ALA A 81 6.76 1.11 -10.37
CA ALA A 81 6.71 0.02 -9.39
C ALA A 81 7.09 -1.33 -10.02
N PHE A 82 6.54 -1.65 -11.20
CA PHE A 82 6.90 -2.86 -11.94
C PHE A 82 8.34 -2.80 -12.47
N GLY A 83 8.81 -1.65 -12.95
CA GLY A 83 10.18 -1.45 -13.44
C GLY A 83 11.26 -1.65 -12.38
N GLY A 84 10.93 -1.44 -11.10
CA GLY A 84 11.82 -1.73 -9.97
C GLY A 84 11.92 -3.22 -9.59
N CYS A 85 11.12 -4.10 -10.22
CA CYS A 85 11.12 -5.53 -9.95
C CYS A 85 11.95 -6.29 -10.98
N THR A 86 12.89 -7.11 -10.51
CA THR A 86 13.65 -8.04 -11.36
C THR A 86 12.93 -9.39 -11.43
N GLY A 87 12.27 -9.68 -12.55
CA GLY A 87 11.54 -10.94 -12.78
C GLY A 87 10.01 -10.80 -12.70
N PRO A 88 9.26 -11.91 -12.77
CA PRO A 88 7.80 -11.88 -12.75
C PRO A 88 7.28 -11.22 -11.48
N ALA A 89 6.39 -10.24 -11.65
CA ALA A 89 5.79 -9.48 -10.57
C ALA A 89 4.26 -9.49 -10.70
N LEU A 90 3.59 -9.61 -9.56
CA LEU A 90 2.14 -9.48 -9.42
C LEU A 90 1.86 -8.30 -8.50
N LEU A 91 0.84 -7.50 -8.83
CA LEU A 91 0.28 -6.46 -7.97
C LEU A 91 -0.99 -6.98 -7.31
#